data_AF-A0A0L8LCX9-F1
#
_entry.id   AF-A0A0L8LCX9-F1
#
_cell.length_a   1.000
_cell.length_b   1.000
_cell.length_c   1.000
_cell.angle_alpha   90.00
_cell.angle_beta   90.00
_cell.angle_gamma   90.00
#
_symmetry.space_group_name_H-M   'P 1'
#
loop_
_entity.id
_entity.type
_entity.pdbx_description
1 polymer ?
#
loop_
_entity_poly.entity_id
_entity_poly.type
_entity_poly.pdbx_seq_one_letter_code
_entity_poly.pdbx_strand_id
1 'polypeptide(L)'
;LPIEPVYGPDALAGWDPAEKLGEPGAYPFTRGVYPSMYTGRPWTMRQYAGFGTATESNARYQQLIANGTTGLSVAFDLPTQMGHD
;
A
#
# COMPACT_ATOMS: atom_id res chain seq x y z
N LEU A 1 19.37 5.83 12.53
CA LEU A 1 20.64 5.08 12.47
C LEU A 1 21.63 5.90 11.65
N PRO A 2 22.92 5.91 11.98
CA PRO A 2 23.93 6.53 11.12
C PRO A 2 23.98 5.82 9.76
N ILE A 3 24.30 6.55 8.69
CA ILE A 3 24.40 6.03 7.31
C ILE A 3 25.87 6.04 6.91
N GLU A 4 26.38 4.89 6.47
CA GLU A 4 27.77 4.74 6.02
C GLU A 4 27.91 5.18 4.55
N PRO A 5 29.07 5.74 4.13
CA PRO A 5 29.29 6.17 2.75
C PRO A 5 29.24 5.03 1.71
N VAL A 6 29.62 3.82 2.11
CA VAL A 6 29.63 2.61 1.26
C VAL A 6 29.29 1.38 2.10
N TYR A 7 28.41 0.52 1.59
CA TYR A 7 28.08 -0.78 2.19
C TYR A 7 28.70 -1.91 1.35
N GLY A 8 29.68 -2.62 1.93
CA GLY A 8 30.30 -3.81 1.33
C GLY A 8 29.71 -5.12 1.88
N PRO A 9 30.23 -6.28 1.46
CA PRO A 9 29.79 -7.59 1.96
C PRO A 9 29.83 -7.72 3.50
N ASP A 10 30.81 -7.10 4.16
CA ASP A 10 30.95 -7.11 5.62
C ASP A 10 29.80 -6.40 6.35
N ALA A 11 29.03 -5.55 5.66
CA ALA A 11 27.84 -4.92 6.24
C ALA A 11 26.72 -5.93 6.56
N LEU A 12 26.80 -7.14 6.01
CA LEU A 12 25.91 -8.26 6.31
C LEU A 12 26.57 -9.29 7.26
N ALA A 13 27.69 -8.96 7.91
CA ALA A 13 28.33 -9.87 8.86
C ALA A 13 27.35 -10.33 9.94
N GLY A 14 27.19 -11.65 10.07
CA GLY A 14 26.25 -12.26 11.02
C GLY A 14 24.78 -12.24 10.59
N TRP A 15 24.46 -11.80 9.38
CA TRP A 15 23.11 -11.83 8.83
C TRP A 15 22.90 -13.08 7.96
N ASP A 16 21.89 -13.88 8.29
CA ASP A 16 21.50 -15.06 7.52
C ASP A 16 20.31 -14.74 6.58
N PRO A 17 20.51 -14.78 5.24
CA PRO A 17 19.42 -14.60 4.29
C PRO A 17 18.30 -15.65 4.44
N ALA A 18 18.60 -16.90 4.79
CA ALA A 18 17.59 -17.95 4.88
C ALA A 18 16.58 -17.65 6.00
N GLU A 19 17.05 -17.12 7.12
CA GLU A 19 16.19 -16.76 8.27
C GLU A 19 15.55 -15.39 8.13
N LYS A 20 16.29 -14.40 7.61
CA LYS A 20 15.87 -12.98 7.65
C LYS A 20 15.24 -12.49 6.35
N LEU A 21 15.61 -13.08 5.21
CA LEU A 21 15.05 -12.74 3.90
C LEU A 21 13.95 -13.71 3.49
N GLY A 22 14.23 -15.02 3.56
CA GLY A 22 13.32 -16.09 3.19
C GLY A 22 12.83 -16.04 1.73
N GLU A 23 11.75 -16.76 1.45
CA GLU A 23 11.06 -16.81 0.15
C GLU A 23 9.79 -15.94 0.15
N PRO A 24 9.37 -15.38 -1.01
CA PRO A 24 8.11 -14.64 -1.09
C PRO A 24 6.92 -15.55 -0.77
N GLY A 25 5.96 -15.04 -0.01
CA GLY A 25 4.78 -15.81 0.41
C GLY A 25 5.01 -16.79 1.55
N ALA A 26 6.19 -16.83 2.16
CA ALA A 26 6.50 -17.61 3.35
C ALA A 26 7.09 -16.71 4.44
N TYR A 27 6.96 -17.11 5.72
CA TYR A 27 7.63 -16.44 6.83
C TYR A 27 9.15 -16.35 6.55
N PRO A 28 9.81 -15.20 6.81
CA PRO A 28 9.34 -14.01 7.52
C PRO A 28 8.62 -12.96 6.65
N PHE A 29 8.29 -13.29 5.40
CA PHE A 29 7.60 -12.42 4.43
C PHE A 29 8.36 -11.15 4.05
N THR A 30 9.67 -11.06 4.34
CA THR A 30 10.52 -9.92 3.98
C THR A 30 10.49 -9.65 2.47
N ARG A 31 10.37 -10.69 1.64
CA ARG A 31 10.25 -10.58 0.17
C ARG A 31 8.81 -10.38 -0.34
N GLY A 32 7.84 -10.23 0.56
CA GLY A 32 6.43 -10.03 0.24
C GLY A 32 5.54 -11.18 0.72
N VAL A 33 4.27 -10.86 0.95
CA VAL A 33 3.27 -11.79 1.52
C VAL A 33 2.66 -12.76 0.52
N TYR A 34 2.88 -12.56 -0.78
CA TYR A 34 2.38 -13.43 -1.84
C TYR A 34 3.54 -14.01 -2.66
N PRO A 35 3.51 -15.29 -3.08
CA PRO A 35 4.61 -15.90 -3.82
C PRO A 35 4.95 -15.19 -5.15
N SER A 36 3.94 -14.71 -5.87
CA SER A 36 4.12 -14.05 -7.16
C SER A 36 4.11 -12.52 -7.08
N MET A 37 3.75 -11.93 -5.93
CA MET A 37 3.56 -10.49 -5.76
C MET A 37 2.94 -9.82 -7.01
N TYR A 38 3.61 -8.81 -7.56
CA TYR A 38 3.12 -7.98 -8.66
C TYR A 38 3.28 -8.59 -10.04
N THR A 39 4.01 -9.72 -10.19
CA THR A 39 4.02 -10.46 -11.46
C THR A 39 2.73 -11.26 -11.64
N GLY A 40 2.06 -11.64 -10.55
CA GLY A 40 0.74 -12.27 -10.58
C GLY A 40 -0.41 -11.26 -10.56
N ARG A 41 -0.37 -10.28 -9.65
CA ARG A 41 -1.37 -9.19 -9.59
C ARG A 41 -0.71 -7.89 -9.11
N PRO A 42 -0.78 -6.80 -9.88
CA PRO A 42 -0.34 -5.48 -9.42
C PRO A 42 -1.06 -5.06 -8.12
N TRP A 43 -0.46 -4.11 -7.39
CA TRP A 43 -1.14 -3.50 -6.25
C TRP A 43 -2.42 -2.79 -6.69
N THR A 44 -3.40 -2.69 -5.79
CA THR A 44 -4.62 -1.93 -6.05
C THR A 44 -4.28 -0.44 -6.08
N MET A 45 -4.54 0.21 -7.21
CA MET A 45 -4.56 1.68 -7.25
C MET A 45 -5.84 2.13 -6.53
N ARG A 46 -5.69 2.71 -5.35
CA ARG A 46 -6.82 3.11 -4.49
C ARG A 46 -6.75 4.60 -4.17
N GLN A 47 -7.56 5.39 -4.87
CA GLN A 47 -7.66 6.82 -4.58
C GLN A 47 -8.53 7.08 -3.35
N TYR A 48 -8.01 7.89 -2.44
CA TYR A 48 -8.77 8.47 -1.34
C TYR A 48 -9.49 9.73 -1.80
N ALA A 49 -10.82 9.72 -1.73
CA ALA A 49 -11.65 10.81 -2.23
C ALA A 49 -13.01 10.88 -1.51
N GLY A 50 -13.55 12.09 -1.42
CA GLY A 50 -14.86 12.38 -0.85
C GLY A 50 -14.93 13.87 -0.52
N PHE A 51 -15.99 14.53 -0.97
CA PHE A 51 -16.25 15.96 -0.72
C PHE A 51 -17.71 16.29 -1.03
N GLY A 52 -18.20 17.38 -0.45
CA GLY A 52 -19.55 17.88 -0.70
C GLY A 52 -20.61 16.83 -0.36
N THR A 53 -21.62 16.73 -1.21
CA THR A 53 -22.70 15.76 -1.06
C THR A 53 -22.30 14.36 -1.53
N ALA A 54 -23.07 13.36 -1.11
CA ALA A 54 -22.91 11.98 -1.60
C ALA A 54 -23.02 11.89 -3.13
N THR A 55 -23.89 12.69 -3.76
CA THR A 55 -24.05 12.73 -5.22
C THR A 55 -22.80 13.24 -5.93
N GLU A 56 -22.19 14.33 -5.43
CA GLU A 56 -20.95 14.88 -5.98
C GLU A 56 -19.78 13.92 -5.81
N SER A 57 -19.65 13.33 -4.62
CA SER A 57 -18.65 12.30 -4.34
C SER A 57 -18.81 11.08 -5.26
N ASN A 58 -20.04 10.61 -5.48
CA ASN A 58 -20.29 9.50 -6.39
C ASN A 58 -19.90 9.82 -7.85
N ALA A 59 -20.21 11.04 -8.33
CA ALA A 59 -19.77 11.47 -9.66
C ALA A 59 -18.23 11.44 -9.78
N ARG A 60 -17.52 11.88 -8.72
CA ARG A 60 -16.06 11.78 -8.66
C ARG A 60 -15.56 10.33 -8.68
N TYR A 61 -16.21 9.43 -7.95
CA TYR A 61 -15.83 8.02 -7.90
C TYR A 61 -15.92 7.35 -9.28
N GLN A 62 -16.99 7.63 -10.02
CA GLN A 62 -17.17 7.13 -11.38
C GLN A 62 -16.07 7.66 -12.32
N GLN A 63 -15.71 8.95 -12.21
CA GLN A 63 -14.58 9.51 -12.96
C GLN A 63 -13.25 8.83 -12.63
N LEU A 64 -12.98 8.52 -11.35
CA LEU A 64 -11.75 7.85 -10.94
C LEU A 64 -11.68 6.41 -11.48
N ILE A 65 -12.80 5.68 -11.48
CA ILE A 65 -12.88 4.34 -12.07
C ILE A 65 -12.66 4.40 -13.58
N ALA A 66 -13.32 5.34 -14.27
CA ALA A 66 -13.13 5.54 -15.70
C ALA A 66 -11.67 5.89 -16.06
N ASN A 67 -10.95 6.54 -15.15
CA ASN A 67 -9.53 6.88 -15.28
C ASN A 67 -8.57 5.80 -14.73
N GLY A 68 -9.06 4.58 -14.47
CA GLY A 68 -8.20 3.42 -14.21
C GLY A 68 -7.91 3.11 -12.74
N THR A 69 -8.54 3.80 -11.78
CA THR A 69 -8.48 3.35 -10.38
C THR A 69 -9.14 1.98 -10.25
N THR A 70 -8.56 1.08 -9.44
CA THR A 70 -9.08 -0.28 -9.21
C THR A 70 -9.62 -0.48 -7.80
N GLY A 71 -9.60 0.57 -6.98
CA GLY A 71 -10.24 0.62 -5.68
C GLY A 71 -10.61 2.05 -5.29
N LEU A 72 -11.68 2.18 -4.51
CA LEU A 72 -12.08 3.45 -3.91
C LEU A 72 -11.76 3.45 -2.41
N SER A 73 -11.40 4.61 -1.88
CA SER A 73 -11.31 4.87 -0.44
C SER A 73 -12.07 6.15 -0.13
N VAL A 74 -13.03 6.08 0.79
CA VAL A 74 -14.01 7.15 1.02
C VAL A 74 -13.50 8.09 2.11
N ALA A 75 -13.43 9.38 1.79
CA ALA A 75 -13.20 10.44 2.76
C ALA A 75 -14.54 10.99 3.26
N PHE A 76 -14.66 11.16 4.57
CA PHE A 76 -15.81 11.77 5.22
C PHE A 76 -15.48 13.18 5.72
N ASP A 77 -16.47 14.03 5.91
CA ASP A 77 -16.28 15.30 6.59
C ASP A 77 -16.10 15.11 8.11
N LEU A 78 -15.71 16.17 8.82
CA LEU A 78 -15.46 16.08 10.25
C LEU A 78 -16.72 15.75 11.07
N PRO A 79 -17.90 16.34 10.82
CA PRO A 79 -19.12 15.96 11.53
C PRO A 79 -19.41 14.46 11.44
N THR A 80 -19.37 13.87 10.23
CA THR A 80 -19.59 12.43 10.04
C THR A 80 -18.54 11.60 10.80
N GLN A 81 -17.26 12.02 10.76
CA GLN A 81 -16.18 11.34 11.50
C GLN A 81 -16.35 11.42 13.03
N MET A 82 -16.96 12.50 13.52
CA MET A 82 -17.23 12.73 14.95
C MET A 82 -18.59 12.18 15.42
N GLY A 83 -19.44 11.69 14.50
CA GLY A 83 -20.77 11.17 14.82
C GLY A 83 -21.82 12.26 15.07
N HIS A 84 -21.71 13.40 14.37
CA HIS A 84 -22.68 14.49 14.42
C HIS A 84 -23.44 14.61 13.09
N ASP A 85 -24.77 14.79 13.20
CA ASP A 85 -25.67 15.13 12.09
C ASP A 85 -25.79 16.66 11.91
#